data_AF-A0AAP8N682-F1
#
_entry.id   AF-A0AAP8N682-F1
#
_cell.length_a   1.000
_cell.length_b   1.000
_cell.length_c   1.000
_cell.angle_alpha   90.00
_cell.angle_beta   90.00
_cell.angle_gamma   90.00
#
_symmetry.space_group_name_H-M   'P 1'
#
loop_
_entity.id
_entity.type
_entity.pdbx_description
1 polymer ?
#
loop_
_entity_poly.entity_id
_entity_poly.type
_entity_poly.pdbx_seq_one_letter_code
_entity_poly.pdbx_strand_id
1 'polypeptide(L)' 'MIDVNKNCRDINELLPVAQKACKLFLEECKKANLDIFITETFRSQERQNLLYEQGRSLPGKKVTWTKSSNHT' A
#
# COMPACT_ATOMS: atom_id res chain seq x y z
N MET A 1 -9.95 -5.31 -15.28
CA MET A 1 -10.44 -4.43 -14.20
C MET A 1 -9.55 -4.67 -12.98
N ILE A 2 -8.92 -3.62 -12.45
CA ILE A 2 -8.16 -3.71 -11.19
C ILE A 2 -9.18 -3.85 -10.07
N ASP A 3 -9.06 -4.90 -9.26
CA ASP A 3 -9.92 -5.09 -8.10
C ASP A 3 -9.57 -4.03 -7.04
N VAL A 4 -10.45 -3.03 -6.89
CA VAL A 4 -10.29 -1.93 -5.92
C VAL A 4 -10.32 -2.40 -4.46
N ASN A 5 -10.72 -3.64 -4.18
CA ASN A 5 -10.69 -4.18 -2.82
C ASN A 5 -9.37 -4.90 -2.51
N LYS A 6 -8.55 -5.21 -3.51
CA LYS A 6 -7.30 -5.96 -3.32
C LYS A 6 -6.11 -5.04 -3.09
N ASN A 7 -5.26 -5.37 -2.11
CA ASN A 7 -3.99 -4.67 -1.91
C ASN A 7 -3.02 -4.98 -3.06
N CYS A 8 -2.32 -3.96 -3.55
CA CYS A 8 -1.19 -4.16 -4.45
C CYS A 8 0.08 -4.42 -3.63
N ARG A 9 0.87 -5.42 -4.01
CA ARG A 9 2.18 -5.73 -3.39
C ARG A 9 3.31 -5.74 -4.41
N ASP A 10 3.01 -5.34 -5.65
CA ASP A 10 4.02 -5.29 -6.69
C ASP A 10 4.90 -4.05 -6.48
N ILE A 11 6.18 -4.29 -6.26
CA ILE A 11 7.20 -3.24 -6.11
C ILE A 11 7.30 -2.44 -7.42
N ASN A 12 7.04 -3.04 -8.58
CA ASN A 12 7.16 -2.35 -9.87
C ASN A 12 6.12 -1.23 -10.07
N GLU A 13 5.07 -1.20 -9.25
CA GLU A 13 4.07 -0.12 -9.23
C GLU A 13 4.54 1.11 -8.42
N LEU A 14 5.71 1.05 -7.78
CA LEU A 14 6.29 2.19 -7.06
C LEU A 14 7.10 3.09 -8.01
N LEU A 15 7.36 4.33 -7.59
CA LEU A 15 8.34 5.20 -8.25
C LEU A 15 9.73 4.56 -8.26
N PRO A 16 10.56 4.76 -9.30
CA PRO A 16 11.86 4.07 -9.44
C PRO A 16 12.78 4.18 -8.22
N VAL A 17 12.80 5.34 -7.55
CA VAL A 17 13.59 5.54 -6.33
C VAL A 17 13.08 4.67 -5.18
N ALA A 18 11.76 4.59 -5.00
CA ALA A 18 11.13 3.76 -3.99
C ALA A 18 11.29 2.26 -4.29
N GLN A 19 11.26 1.85 -5.56
CA GLN A 19 11.57 0.47 -5.95
C GLN A 19 12.96 0.05 -5.49
N LYS A 20 13.97 0.90 -5.76
CA LYS A 20 15.35 0.65 -5.35
C LYS A 20 15.47 0.60 -3.83
N ALA A 21 14.86 1.56 -3.12
CA ALA A 21 14.88 1.59 -1.66
C ALA A 21 14.23 0.35 -1.05
N CYS A 22 13.06 -0.08 -1.54
CA CYS A 22 12.37 -1.28 -1.07
C CYS A 22 13.20 -2.55 -1.29
N LYS A 23 13.85 -2.69 -2.45
CA LYS A 23 14.71 -3.86 -2.73
C LYS A 23 15.90 -3.92 -1.77
N LEU A 24 16.60 -2.80 -1.58
CA LEU A 24 17.71 -2.71 -0.63
C LEU A 24 17.26 -3.00 0.80
N PHE A 25 16.11 -2.46 1.21
CA PHE A 25 15.55 -2.72 2.55
C PHE A 25 15.26 -4.21 2.78
N LEU A 26 14.63 -4.88 1.81
CA LEU A 26 14.34 -6.32 1.91
C LEU A 26 15.63 -7.15 1.97
N GLU A 27 16.65 -6.77 1.20
CA GLU A 27 17.97 -7.42 1.25
C GLU A 27 18.64 -7.29 2.63
N GLU A 28 18.63 -6.09 3.22
CA GLU A 28 19.19 -5.85 4.55
C GLU A 28 18.41 -6.59 5.65
N CYS A 29 17.08 -6.60 5.58
CA CYS A 29 16.27 -7.38 6.52
C CYS A 29 16.55 -8.88 6.42
N LYS A 30 16.72 -9.41 5.20
CA LYS A 30 17.11 -10.81 5.00
C LYS A 30 18.48 -11.13 5.62
N LYS A 31 19.47 -10.24 5.47
CA LYS A 31 20.79 -10.38 6.11
C LYS A 31 20.69 -10.39 7.64
N ALA A 32 19.77 -9.60 8.19
CA ALA A 32 19.48 -9.56 9.62
C ALA A 32 18.58 -10.71 10.11
N ASN A 33 18.25 -11.68 9.25
CA ASN A 33 17.34 -12.79 9.55
C ASN A 33 15.95 -12.34 10.01
N LEU A 34 15.46 -11.23 9.45
CA LEU A 34 14.12 -10.69 9.67
C LEU A 34 13.19 -11.14 8.56
N ASP A 35 12.11 -11.82 8.94
CA ASP A 35 11.04 -12.22 8.02
C ASP A 35 10.02 -11.07 7.89
N ILE A 36 10.14 -10.31 6.81
CA ILE A 36 9.27 -9.18 6.50
C ILE A 36 8.68 -9.32 5.10
N PHE A 37 7.53 -8.70 4.87
CA PHE A 37 6.93 -8.59 3.55
C PHE A 37 6.21 -7.26 3.38
N ILE A 38 6.03 -6.83 2.12
CA ILE A 38 5.31 -5.60 1.79
C ILE A 38 3.81 -5.89 1.78
N THR A 39 3.06 -5.18 2.63
CA THR A 39 1.60 -5.33 2.72
C THR A 39 0.86 -4.57 1.63
N GLU A 40 1.41 -3.42 1.22
CA GLU A 40 0.80 -2.50 0.26
C GLU A 40 1.86 -1.62 -0.43
N THR A 41 1.80 -1.50 -1.75
CA THR A 41 2.57 -0.55 -2.57
C THR A 41 1.67 0.60 -3.06
N PHE A 42 1.40 0.67 -4.36
CA PHE A 42 0.53 1.65 -4.98
C PHE A 42 -0.94 1.38 -4.63
N ARG A 43 -1.71 2.45 -4.48
CA ARG A 43 -3.15 2.41 -4.26
C ARG A 43 -3.81 3.47 -5.13
N SER A 44 -4.72 3.08 -6.01
CA SER A 44 -5.47 4.05 -6.81
C SER A 44 -6.29 5.03 -5.95
N GLN A 45 -6.54 6.22 -6.48
CA GLN A 45 -7.37 7.23 -5.82
C GLN A 45 -8.80 6.73 -5.55
N GLU A 46 -9.36 5.91 -6.44
CA GLU A 46 -10.66 5.27 -6.27
C GLU A 46 -10.68 4.37 -5.02
N ARG A 47 -9.66 3.52 -4.87
CA ARG A 47 -9.52 2.67 -3.68
C ARG A 47 -9.30 3.49 -2.41
N GLN A 48 -8.52 4.56 -2.47
CA GLN A 48 -8.33 5.46 -1.31
C GLN A 48 -9.65 6.10 -0.86
N ASN A 49 -10.51 6.50 -1.81
CA ASN A 49 -11.84 7.04 -1.49
C ASN A 49 -12.72 5.98 -0.81
N LEU A 50 -12.74 4.75 -1.33
CA LEU A 50 -13.49 3.64 -0.74
C LEU A 50 -13.02 3.32 0.70
N LEU A 51 -11.70 3.30 0.94
CA LEU A 51 -11.14 3.10 2.28
C LEU A 51 -11.46 4.27 3.23
N TYR A 52 -11.54 5.50 2.72
CA TYR A 52 -11.94 6.66 3.50
C TYR A 52 -13.42 6.56 3.89
N GLU A 53 -14.28 6.11 3.01
CA GLU A 53 -15.71 5.94 3.27
C GLU A 53 -16.02 4.82 4.28
N GLN A 54 -15.12 3.85 4.44
CA GLN A 54 -15.23 2.78 5.42
C GLN A 54 -15.28 3.31 6.87
N GLY A 55 -16.31 2.89 7.61
CA GLY A 55 -16.61 3.38 8.96
C GLY A 55 -17.14 4.81 9.01
N ARG A 56 -17.51 5.38 7.85
CA ARG A 56 -18.19 6.68 7.71
C ARG A 56 -19.54 6.46 7.02
N SER A 57 -19.54 6.38 5.69
CA SER A 57 -20.71 6.10 4.86
C SER A 57 -20.86 4.62 4.53
N LEU A 58 -19.76 3.86 4.55
CA LEU A 58 -19.74 2.40 4.38
C LEU A 58 -19.52 1.72 5.74
N PRO A 59 -20.07 0.51 5.97
CA PRO A 59 -19.83 -0.24 7.20
C PRO A 59 -18.36 -0.65 7.33
N GLY A 60 -17.91 -0.87 8.57
CA GLY A 60 -16.55 -1.33 8.88
C GLY A 60 -15.78 -0.37 9.78
N LYS A 61 -14.52 -0.72 10.08
CA LYS A 61 -13.63 0.13 10.89
C LYS A 61 -13.05 1.24 10.01
N LYS A 62 -12.86 2.43 10.57
CA LYS A 62 -12.12 3.51 9.91
C LYS A 62 -10.64 3.09 9.78
N VAL A 63 -10.16 2.92 8.56
CA VAL A 63 -8.76 2.48 8.28
C VAL A 63 -7.87 3.59 7.73
N THR A 64 -8.46 4.71 7.32
CA THR A 64 -7.72 5.91 6.91
C THR A 64 -8.43 7.19 7.36
N TRP A 65 -7.66 8.25 7.52
CA TRP A 65 -8.14 9.58 7.89
C TRP A 65 -8.21 10.54 6.69
N THR A 66 -7.59 10.22 5.56
CA THR A 66 -7.42 11.12 4.40
C THR A 66 -8.05 10.59 3.12
N LYS A 67 -8.45 11.49 2.22
CA LYS A 67 -8.74 11.17 0.81
C LYS A 67 -7.50 11.26 -0.08
N SER A 68 -6.51 12.08 0.29
CA SER A 68 -5.26 12.25 -0.48
C SER A 68 -4.11 11.60 0.30
N SER A 69 -3.56 10.52 -0.26
CA SER A 69 -2.56 9.66 0.39
C SER A 69 -1.33 9.56 -0.48
N ASN A 70 -0.14 9.45 0.09
CA ASN A 70 1.09 9.28 -0.70
C ASN A 70 1.17 7.93 -1.43
N HIS A 71 0.22 7.03 -1.19
CA HIS A 71 0.09 5.78 -1.95
C HIS A 71 -0.61 5.96 -3.30
N THR A 72 -1.30 7.09 -3.52
CA THR A 72 -2.00 7.41 -4.77
C THR A 72 -1.10 8.06 -5.80
#